data_AF-A0A3Q0JF45-F1
#
_entry.id   AF-A0A3Q0JF45-F1
#
_cell.length_a   1.000
_cell.length_b   1.000
_cell.length_c   1.000
_cell.angle_alpha   90.00
_cell.angle_beta   90.00
_cell.angle_gamma   90.00
#
_symmetry.space_group_name_H-M   'P 1'
#
loop_
_entity.id
_entity.type
_entity.pdbx_description
1 polymer ?
#
loop_
_entity_poly.entity_id
_entity_poly.type
_entity_poly.pdbx_seq_one_letter_code
_entity_poly.pdbx_strand_id
1 'polypeptide(L)'
;MVHRGQVFLKKLTLARGKVAKLAAPFIVDGSKILVHSMSRVILETIREANRSNKRFQVFVTKADTEDGSQSGFFPPISQQIGSYTMAVCAKELKKPFYVLAESFKFVRLYPLNQRDLPNEFKFTSSILKKENLSKYHPLVDYTPPQYITLLFTDLGILTPSAVSDELIKLYL
;
A
#
# COMPACT_ATOMS: atom_id res chain seq x y z
N MET A 1 -21.18 7.12 -22.20
CA MET A 1 -20.30 6.86 -21.03
C MET A 1 -19.49 5.56 -21.13
N VAL A 2 -19.95 4.53 -21.86
CA VAL A 2 -19.26 3.23 -22.01
C VAL A 2 -17.81 3.33 -22.50
N HIS A 3 -17.56 4.10 -23.56
CA HIS A 3 -16.21 4.26 -24.12
C HIS A 3 -15.21 4.82 -23.09
N ARG A 4 -15.60 5.85 -22.33
CA ARG A 4 -14.77 6.40 -21.25
C ARG A 4 -14.53 5.38 -20.13
N GLY A 5 -15.53 4.56 -19.81
CA GLY A 5 -15.39 3.46 -18.86
C GLY A 5 -14.37 2.39 -19.31
N GLN A 6 -14.35 2.05 -20.61
CA GLN A 6 -13.35 1.13 -21.16
C GLN A 6 -11.94 1.70 -21.11
N VAL A 7 -11.78 3.00 -21.44
CA VAL A 7 -10.49 3.70 -21.30
C VAL A 7 -10.02 3.71 -19.85
N PHE A 8 -10.92 3.97 -18.90
CA PHE A 8 -10.61 3.94 -17.48
C PHE A 8 -10.19 2.54 -17.01
N LEU A 9 -10.96 1.50 -17.37
CA LEU A 9 -10.62 0.11 -17.05
C LEU A 9 -9.26 -0.28 -17.61
N LYS A 10 -8.94 0.12 -18.85
CA LYS A 10 -7.62 -0.10 -19.46
C LYS A 10 -6.50 0.60 -18.68
N LYS A 11 -6.74 1.81 -18.16
CA LYS A 11 -5.77 2.49 -17.29
C LYS A 11 -5.57 1.72 -15.98
N LEU A 12 -6.64 1.27 -15.34
CA LEU A 12 -6.58 0.49 -14.09
C LEU A 12 -5.79 -0.82 -14.26
N THR A 13 -6.02 -1.55 -15.37
CA THR A 13 -5.33 -2.82 -15.61
C THR A 13 -3.85 -2.63 -15.90
N LEU A 14 -3.46 -1.53 -16.54
CA LEU A 14 -2.06 -1.21 -16.83
C LEU A 14 -1.31 -0.56 -15.66
N ALA A 15 -2.01 0.02 -14.69
CA ALA A 15 -1.42 0.79 -13.59
C ALA A 15 -0.36 -0.01 -12.83
N ARG A 16 -0.67 -1.25 -12.44
CA ARG A 16 0.23 -2.10 -11.64
C ARG A 16 1.57 -2.36 -12.33
N GLY A 17 1.54 -2.71 -13.60
CA GLY A 17 2.75 -2.94 -14.40
C GLY A 17 3.59 -1.67 -14.56
N LYS A 18 2.95 -0.49 -14.65
CA LYS A 18 3.67 0.79 -14.64
C LYS A 18 4.39 1.01 -13.30
N VAL A 19 3.69 0.81 -12.18
CA VAL A 19 4.29 0.94 -10.83
C VAL A 19 5.48 -0.01 -10.69
N ALA A 20 5.32 -1.27 -11.09
CA ALA A 20 6.37 -2.27 -11.00
C ALA A 20 7.61 -1.90 -11.81
N LYS A 21 7.44 -1.42 -13.04
CA LYS A 21 8.55 -0.95 -13.89
C LYS A 21 9.27 0.27 -13.33
N LEU A 22 8.54 1.19 -12.69
CA LEU A 22 9.13 2.37 -12.04
C LEU A 22 9.91 2.01 -10.76
N ALA A 23 9.43 1.03 -9.99
CA ALA A 23 10.02 0.63 -8.73
C ALA A 23 11.17 -0.39 -8.86
N ALA A 24 11.14 -1.26 -9.88
CA ALA A 24 12.16 -2.30 -10.07
C ALA A 24 13.62 -1.77 -10.16
N PRO A 25 13.90 -0.60 -10.75
CA PRO A 25 15.23 0.03 -10.70
C PRO A 25 15.76 0.29 -9.28
N PHE A 26 14.89 0.55 -8.31
CA PHE A 26 15.26 0.85 -6.92
C PHE A 26 15.63 -0.41 -6.11
N ILE A 27 15.33 -1.59 -6.63
CA ILE A 27 15.90 -2.85 -6.12
C ILE A 27 17.30 -2.97 -6.71
N VAL A 28 18.33 -2.94 -5.86
CA VAL A 28 19.74 -3.04 -6.29
C VAL A 28 20.23 -4.48 -6.15
N ASP A 29 21.19 -4.90 -6.99
CA ASP A 29 21.83 -6.21 -6.86
C ASP A 29 22.47 -6.37 -5.47
N GLY A 30 22.30 -7.54 -4.86
CA GLY A 30 22.74 -7.85 -3.50
C GLY A 30 21.87 -7.25 -2.38
N SER A 31 20.80 -6.51 -2.68
CA SER A 31 19.97 -5.87 -1.66
C SER A 31 19.16 -6.87 -0.83
N LYS A 32 18.83 -6.46 0.41
CA LYS A 32 17.91 -7.17 1.31
C LYS A 32 16.69 -6.29 1.52
N ILE A 33 15.52 -6.80 1.16
CA ILE A 33 14.26 -6.05 1.15
C ILE A 33 13.35 -6.64 2.22
N LEU A 34 12.77 -5.78 3.06
CA LEU A 34 11.70 -6.15 3.97
C LEU A 34 10.37 -5.71 3.36
N VAL A 35 9.41 -6.63 3.30
CA VAL A 35 8.05 -6.41 2.80
C VAL A 35 7.06 -6.76 3.88
N HIS A 36 6.04 -5.91 4.05
CA HIS A 36 4.93 -6.21 4.95
C HIS A 36 3.79 -6.90 4.20
N SER A 37 3.47 -8.12 4.61
CA SER A 37 2.37 -8.93 4.11
C SER A 37 2.41 -9.20 2.59
N MET A 38 1.29 -9.64 2.02
CA MET A 38 1.11 -9.98 0.62
C MET A 38 0.58 -8.78 -0.17
N SER A 39 1.45 -8.19 -1.00
CA SER A 39 1.07 -7.11 -1.93
C SER A 39 1.34 -7.51 -3.37
N ARG A 40 0.30 -7.47 -4.21
CA ARG A 40 0.40 -7.85 -5.63
C ARG A 40 1.33 -6.96 -6.44
N VAL A 41 1.34 -5.65 -6.17
CA VAL A 41 2.22 -4.70 -6.85
C VAL A 41 3.68 -4.90 -6.43
N ILE A 42 3.94 -5.22 -5.16
CA ILE A 42 5.28 -5.57 -4.68
C ILE A 42 5.76 -6.88 -5.30
N LEU A 43 4.90 -7.90 -5.36
CA LEU A 43 5.21 -9.17 -6.02
C LEU A 43 5.55 -8.98 -7.51
N GLU A 44 4.79 -8.15 -8.21
CA GLU A 44 5.07 -7.81 -9.62
C GLU A 44 6.40 -7.06 -9.77
N THR A 45 6.71 -6.13 -8.86
CA THR A 45 7.99 -5.41 -8.83
C THR A 45 9.18 -6.33 -8.59
N ILE A 46 9.06 -7.27 -7.64
CA ILE A 46 10.07 -8.29 -7.36
C ILE A 46 10.31 -9.16 -8.59
N ARG A 47 9.24 -9.59 -9.27
CA ARG A 47 9.36 -10.37 -10.52
C ARG A 47 10.06 -9.58 -11.61
N GLU A 48 9.75 -8.30 -11.75
CA GLU A 48 10.37 -7.43 -12.75
C GLU A 48 11.87 -7.18 -12.46
N ALA A 49 12.23 -6.97 -11.20
CA ALA A 49 13.63 -6.85 -10.78
C ALA A 49 14.42 -8.15 -11.02
N ASN A 50 13.81 -9.30 -10.73
CA ASN A 50 14.43 -10.61 -10.98
C ASN A 50 14.63 -10.89 -12.48
N ARG A 51 13.65 -10.53 -13.33
CA ARG A 51 13.78 -10.61 -14.80
C ARG A 51 14.92 -9.75 -15.35
N SER A 52 15.27 -8.69 -14.62
CA SER A 52 16.41 -7.82 -14.94
C SER A 52 17.75 -8.37 -14.40
N ASN A 53 17.81 -9.68 -14.09
CA ASN A 53 18.99 -10.39 -13.58
C ASN A 53 19.57 -9.84 -12.26
N LYS A 54 18.74 -9.20 -11.43
CA LYS A 54 19.14 -8.75 -10.09
C LYS A 54 18.94 -9.86 -9.08
N ARG A 55 19.94 -10.12 -8.25
CA ARG A 55 19.88 -11.06 -7.12
C ARG A 55 19.66 -10.28 -5.84
N PHE A 56 18.64 -10.63 -5.07
CA PHE A 56 18.32 -9.96 -3.82
C PHE A 56 17.56 -10.91 -2.91
N GLN A 57 17.53 -10.59 -1.62
CA GLN A 57 16.79 -11.37 -0.62
C GLN A 57 15.56 -10.58 -0.17
N VAL A 58 14.43 -11.27 -0.05
CA VAL A 58 13.17 -10.67 0.42
C VAL A 58 12.74 -11.34 1.71
N PHE A 59 12.55 -10.54 2.76
CA PHE A 59 11.94 -10.93 4.02
C PHE A 59 10.50 -10.46 4.00
N VAL A 60 9.56 -11.34 4.32
CA VAL A 60 8.12 -11.02 4.34
C VAL A 60 7.60 -11.20 5.75
N THR A 61 7.02 -10.16 6.33
CA THR A 61 6.32 -10.28 7.62
C THR A 61 4.92 -10.83 7.39
N LYS A 62 4.47 -11.75 8.23
CA LYS A 62 3.07 -12.17 8.29
C LYS A 62 2.27 -11.11 9.07
N ALA A 63 1.16 -10.65 8.51
CA ALA A 63 0.16 -9.92 9.30
C ALA A 63 -0.72 -10.96 10.00
N ASP A 64 -0.86 -10.81 11.32
CA ASP A 64 -1.79 -11.65 12.08
C ASP A 64 -3.16 -10.97 12.07
N THR A 65 -4.17 -11.69 11.59
CA THR A 65 -5.56 -11.24 11.62
C THR A 65 -6.33 -12.33 12.35
N GLU A 66 -6.96 -11.98 13.47
CA GLU A 66 -7.55 -12.93 14.44
C GLU A 66 -8.65 -13.86 13.90
N ASP A 67 -9.04 -13.72 12.64
CA ASP A 67 -9.91 -14.69 12.02
C ASP A 67 -9.05 -15.84 11.50
N GLY A 68 -9.07 -16.98 12.20
CA GLY A 68 -8.59 -18.30 11.72
C GLY A 68 -9.26 -18.80 10.43
N SER A 69 -9.99 -17.92 9.75
CA SER A 69 -10.38 -18.01 8.35
C SER A 69 -9.12 -17.86 7.50
N GLN A 70 -8.43 -18.99 7.27
CA GLN A 70 -7.59 -19.08 6.08
C GLN A 70 -8.37 -18.52 4.88
N SER A 71 -7.71 -17.70 4.06
CA SER A 71 -8.20 -17.26 2.74
C SER A 71 -9.42 -16.30 2.69
N GLY A 72 -9.55 -15.37 3.64
CA GLY A 72 -10.38 -14.18 3.41
C GLY A 72 -9.76 -13.25 2.36
N PHE A 73 -10.45 -12.98 1.26
CA PHE A 73 -10.08 -11.94 0.30
C PHE A 73 -10.20 -10.57 0.98
N PHE A 74 -9.10 -10.11 1.60
CA PHE A 74 -9.01 -8.73 2.07
C PHE A 74 -9.18 -7.79 0.89
N PRO A 75 -9.93 -6.68 1.05
CA PRO A 75 -10.09 -5.72 -0.03
C PRO A 75 -8.71 -5.32 -0.57
N PRO A 76 -8.49 -5.38 -1.90
CA PRO A 76 -7.27 -5.00 -2.62
C PRO A 76 -6.59 -3.68 -2.25
N ILE A 77 -7.33 -2.84 -1.54
CA ILE A 77 -7.16 -1.39 -1.40
C ILE A 77 -6.57 -1.04 -0.03
N SER A 78 -6.62 -1.96 0.94
CA SER A 78 -6.24 -1.67 2.32
C SER A 78 -4.82 -2.13 2.66
N GLN A 79 -4.02 -1.22 3.20
CA GLN A 79 -2.77 -1.55 3.88
C GLN A 79 -3.09 -2.35 5.15
N GLN A 80 -2.38 -3.45 5.40
CA GLN A 80 -2.62 -4.30 6.58
C GLN A 80 -1.96 -3.73 7.84
N ILE A 81 -2.51 -4.07 9.00
CA ILE A 81 -2.00 -3.69 10.32
C ILE A 81 -0.54 -4.11 10.49
N GLY A 82 0.30 -3.20 10.99
CA GLY A 82 1.72 -3.41 11.22
C GLY A 82 2.61 -2.64 10.26
N SER A 83 2.02 -2.01 9.23
CA SER A 83 2.76 -1.17 8.30
C SER A 83 3.37 0.06 8.99
N TYR A 84 2.65 0.66 9.94
CA TYR A 84 3.13 1.81 10.71
C TYR A 84 4.32 1.43 11.59
N THR A 85 4.25 0.27 12.27
CA THR A 85 5.35 -0.26 13.08
C THR A 85 6.62 -0.46 12.25
N MET A 86 6.48 -1.04 11.05
CA MET A 86 7.61 -1.21 10.13
C MET A 86 8.19 0.15 9.70
N ALA A 87 7.35 1.15 9.46
CA ALA A 87 7.77 2.49 9.05
C ALA A 87 8.53 3.22 10.16
N VAL A 88 8.08 3.11 11.42
CA VAL A 88 8.78 3.65 12.60
C VAL A 88 10.16 3.00 12.73
N CYS A 89 10.24 1.66 12.69
CA CYS A 89 11.52 0.96 12.76
C CYS A 89 12.46 1.34 11.62
N ALA A 90 11.96 1.45 10.39
CA ALA A 90 12.77 1.86 9.25
C ALA A 90 13.35 3.28 9.45
N LYS A 91 12.55 4.21 9.98
CA LYS A 91 12.99 5.57 10.27
C LYS A 91 14.11 5.61 11.32
N GLU A 92 13.94 4.88 12.43
CA GLU A 92 14.95 4.80 13.49
C GLU A 92 16.26 4.18 12.98
N LEU A 93 16.17 3.16 12.13
CA LEU A 93 17.33 2.50 11.51
C LEU A 93 17.90 3.25 10.29
N LYS A 94 17.36 4.44 9.98
CA LYS A 94 17.74 5.26 8.82
C LYS A 94 17.69 4.47 7.51
N LYS A 95 16.71 3.57 7.38
CA LYS A 95 16.43 2.81 6.16
C LYS A 95 15.29 3.48 5.40
N PRO A 96 15.39 3.61 4.07
CA PRO A 96 14.31 4.19 3.29
C PRO A 96 13.07 3.28 3.35
N PHE A 97 11.91 3.89 3.47
CA PHE A 97 10.61 3.22 3.46
C PHE A 97 9.83 3.65 2.23
N TYR A 98 9.59 2.70 1.32
CA TYR A 98 8.91 2.94 0.05
C TYR A 98 7.51 2.36 0.06
N VAL A 99 6.56 3.11 -0.49
CA VAL A 99 5.17 2.67 -0.67
C VAL A 99 4.89 2.50 -2.15
N LEU A 100 4.34 1.36 -2.54
CA LEU A 100 3.90 1.09 -3.90
C LEU A 100 2.37 1.04 -3.89
N ALA A 101 1.73 1.94 -4.63
CA ALA A 101 0.27 2.01 -4.70
C ALA A 101 -0.18 2.50 -6.08
N GLU A 102 -1.22 1.87 -6.62
CA GLU A 102 -1.89 2.40 -7.80
C GLU A 102 -2.71 3.67 -7.44
N SER A 103 -2.76 4.64 -8.36
CA SER A 103 -3.36 5.99 -8.19
C SER A 103 -4.84 5.95 -7.87
N PHE A 104 -5.56 4.93 -8.34
CA PHE A 104 -6.98 4.72 -8.02
C PHE A 104 -7.24 4.39 -6.54
N LYS A 105 -6.19 4.15 -5.74
CA LYS A 105 -6.29 3.98 -4.29
C LYS A 105 -6.16 5.30 -3.53
N PHE A 106 -5.96 6.42 -4.22
CA PHE A 106 -5.95 7.73 -3.57
C PHE A 106 -7.35 8.07 -3.08
N VAL A 107 -7.45 8.54 -1.84
CA VAL A 107 -8.71 8.85 -1.17
C VAL A 107 -8.61 10.25 -0.57
N ARG A 108 -9.70 11.03 -0.67
CA ARG A 108 -9.85 12.35 -0.03
C ARG A 108 -10.11 12.21 1.48
N LEU A 109 -9.17 11.61 2.19
CA LEU A 109 -9.20 11.45 3.64
C LEU A 109 -7.85 11.89 4.22
N TYR A 110 -7.91 12.70 5.28
CA TYR A 110 -6.73 13.29 5.91
C TYR A 110 -6.72 12.97 7.42
N PRO A 111 -6.44 11.72 7.81
CA PRO A 111 -6.34 11.37 9.22
C PRO A 111 -5.10 12.04 9.82
N LEU A 112 -5.23 12.64 11.00
CA LEU A 112 -4.09 13.23 11.74
C LEU A 112 -3.43 12.19 12.64
N ASN A 113 -4.21 11.20 13.09
CA ASN A 113 -3.75 10.11 13.92
C ASN A 113 -4.53 8.81 13.64
N GLN A 114 -4.13 7.70 14.28
CA GLN A 114 -4.75 6.38 14.09
C GLN A 114 -6.26 6.35 14.39
N ARG A 115 -6.75 7.21 15.30
CA ARG A 115 -8.16 7.25 15.70
C ARG A 115 -9.03 7.89 14.63
N ASP A 116 -8.49 8.83 13.87
CA ASP A 116 -9.23 9.60 12.86
C ASP A 116 -9.59 8.78 11.62
N LEU A 117 -8.97 7.61 11.44
CA LEU A 117 -9.33 6.71 10.36
C LEU A 117 -10.76 6.13 10.60
N PRO A 118 -11.69 6.28 9.66
CA PRO A 118 -13.07 5.79 9.81
C PRO A 118 -13.12 4.28 10.09
N ASN A 119 -14.10 3.87 10.90
CA ASN A 119 -14.25 2.49 11.34
C ASN A 119 -14.51 1.53 10.16
N GLU A 120 -15.09 2.04 9.08
CA GLU A 120 -15.35 1.33 7.82
C GLU A 120 -14.07 0.84 7.15
N PHE A 121 -12.93 1.51 7.41
CA PHE A 121 -11.63 1.05 6.94
C PHE A 121 -10.95 0.10 7.92
N LYS A 122 -11.21 0.26 9.23
CA LYS A 122 -10.60 -0.51 10.31
C LYS A 122 -11.17 -1.90 10.46
N PHE A 123 -12.47 -2.07 10.20
CA PHE A 123 -13.19 -3.29 10.55
C PHE A 123 -14.03 -3.80 9.38
N THR A 124 -14.17 -5.11 9.29
CA THR A 124 -15.09 -5.77 8.35
C THR A 124 -16.53 -5.39 8.68
N SER A 125 -17.41 -5.34 7.67
CA SER A 125 -18.85 -5.07 7.84
C SER A 125 -19.53 -5.96 8.89
N SER A 126 -19.07 -7.20 9.06
CA SER A 126 -19.56 -8.12 10.09
C SER A 126 -19.23 -7.67 11.52
N ILE A 127 -18.06 -7.06 11.72
CA ILE A 127 -17.61 -6.54 13.02
C ILE A 127 -18.29 -5.19 13.30
N LEU A 128 -18.47 -4.34 12.27
CA LEU A 128 -19.15 -3.05 12.39
C LEU A 128 -20.59 -3.15 12.90
N LYS A 129 -21.27 -4.28 12.66
CA LYS A 129 -22.63 -4.54 13.17
C LYS A 129 -22.66 -4.90 14.66
N LYS A 130 -21.52 -5.09 15.31
CA LYS A 130 -21.44 -5.48 16.72
C LYS A 130 -21.40 -4.26 17.62
N GLU A 131 -22.01 -4.36 18.80
CA GLU A 131 -22.18 -3.23 19.72
C GLU A 131 -20.85 -2.71 20.32
N ASN A 132 -19.88 -3.59 20.55
CA ASN A 132 -18.63 -3.25 21.24
C ASN A 132 -17.41 -3.48 20.34
N LEU A 133 -17.02 -2.45 19.59
CA LEU A 133 -15.87 -2.48 18.67
C LEU A 133 -14.51 -2.53 19.39
N SER A 134 -14.44 -2.07 20.64
CA SER A 134 -13.20 -2.05 21.45
C SER A 134 -12.64 -3.45 21.73
N LYS A 135 -13.45 -4.50 21.57
CA LYS A 135 -13.03 -5.90 21.75
C LYS A 135 -12.32 -6.48 20.53
N TYR A 136 -12.33 -5.77 19.40
CA TYR A 136 -11.81 -6.27 18.13
C TYR A 136 -10.58 -5.48 17.71
N HIS A 137 -9.64 -6.19 17.09
CA HIS A 137 -8.43 -5.58 16.55
C HIS A 137 -8.70 -4.95 15.18
N PRO A 138 -8.16 -3.75 14.90
CA PRO A 138 -8.26 -3.13 13.59
C PRO A 138 -7.42 -3.90 12.56
N LEU A 139 -7.93 -4.00 11.33
CA LEU A 139 -7.29 -4.70 10.22
C LEU A 139 -6.22 -3.85 9.51
N VAL A 140 -6.26 -2.54 9.70
CA VAL A 140 -5.42 -1.56 9.01
C VAL A 140 -4.91 -0.52 10.00
N ASP A 141 -3.71 -0.02 9.75
CA ASP A 141 -3.17 1.18 10.39
C ASP A 141 -2.95 2.30 9.38
N TYR A 142 -2.84 3.52 9.90
CA TYR A 142 -2.40 4.69 9.15
C TYR A 142 -0.89 4.88 9.33
N THR A 143 -0.14 4.99 8.24
CA THR A 143 1.29 5.37 8.27
C THR A 143 1.43 6.86 7.94
N PRO A 144 1.85 7.72 8.90
CA PRO A 144 2.03 9.14 8.64
C PRO A 144 3.09 9.43 7.56
N PRO A 145 2.91 10.50 6.76
CA PRO A 145 3.77 10.82 5.62
C PRO A 145 5.24 11.03 5.99
N GLN A 146 5.54 11.47 7.22
CA GLN A 146 6.90 11.69 7.72
C GLN A 146 7.77 10.43 7.79
N TYR A 147 7.15 9.24 7.77
CA TYR A 147 7.85 7.95 7.72
C TYR A 147 8.03 7.42 6.30
N ILE A 148 7.35 8.01 5.30
CA ILE A 148 7.39 7.55 3.91
C ILE A 148 8.47 8.32 3.16
N THR A 149 9.39 7.60 2.53
CA THR A 149 10.47 8.20 1.73
C THR A 149 9.99 8.56 0.33
N LEU A 150 9.39 7.60 -0.38
CA LEU A 150 8.85 7.78 -1.74
C LEU A 150 7.60 6.90 -1.94
N LEU A 151 6.68 7.39 -2.76
CA LEU A 151 5.52 6.66 -3.25
C LEU A 151 5.68 6.37 -4.74
N PHE A 152 5.58 5.11 -5.10
CA PHE A 152 5.59 4.66 -6.49
C PHE A 152 4.16 4.43 -6.95
N THR A 153 3.75 5.18 -7.97
CA THR A 153 2.40 5.16 -8.52
C THR A 153 2.43 5.13 -10.04
N ASP A 154 1.29 4.88 -10.68
CA ASP A 154 1.17 4.92 -12.14
C ASP A 154 1.17 6.36 -12.71
N LEU A 155 1.10 7.37 -11.83
CA LEU A 155 1.33 8.79 -12.16
C LEU A 155 2.82 9.15 -12.11
N GLY A 156 3.64 8.35 -11.42
CA GLY A 156 5.07 8.59 -11.25
C GLY A 156 5.55 8.28 -9.83
N ILE A 157 6.80 8.66 -9.57
CA ILE A 157 7.41 8.60 -8.24
C ILE A 157 7.14 9.92 -7.54
N LEU A 158 6.44 9.87 -6.41
CA LEU A 158 5.96 11.04 -5.68
C LEU A 158 6.61 11.09 -4.29
N THR A 159 6.90 12.31 -3.82
CA THR A 159 7.09 12.55 -2.40
C THR A 159 5.73 12.63 -1.71
N PRO A 160 5.63 12.41 -0.38
CA PRO A 160 4.36 12.52 0.32
C PRO A 160 3.64 13.86 0.11
N SER A 161 4.38 14.97 0.02
CA SER A 161 3.81 16.29 -0.24
C SER A 161 3.21 16.41 -1.66
N ALA A 162 3.86 15.81 -2.66
CA ALA A 162 3.37 15.83 -4.05
C ALA A 162 2.07 15.04 -4.25
N VAL A 163 1.74 14.11 -3.35
CA VAL A 163 0.48 13.36 -3.39
C VAL A 163 -0.72 14.30 -3.29
N SER A 164 -0.64 15.36 -2.48
CA SER A 164 -1.73 16.34 -2.33
C SER A 164 -2.05 17.03 -3.66
N ASP A 165 -1.03 17.43 -4.42
CA ASP A 165 -1.20 18.11 -5.70
C ASP A 165 -1.81 17.19 -6.76
N GLU A 166 -1.36 15.93 -6.82
CA GLU A 166 -1.95 14.91 -7.70
C GLU A 166 -3.39 14.58 -7.31
N LEU A 167 -3.70 14.59 -6.02
CA LEU A 167 -5.05 14.35 -5.54
C LEU A 167 -5.99 15.48 -6.00
N ILE A 168 -5.56 16.74 -5.95
CA ILE A 168 -6.37 17.86 -6.48
C ILE A 168 -6.65 17.67 -7.97
N LYS A 169 -5.64 17.27 -8.77
CA LYS A 169 -5.79 17.04 -10.22
C LYS A 169 -6.72 15.88 -10.57
N LEU A 170 -6.80 14.85 -9.73
CA LEU A 170 -7.64 13.67 -10.00
C LEU A 170 -9.14 13.91 -9.79
N TYR A 171 -9.50 14.90 -8.98
CA TYR A 171 -10.89 15.17 -8.57
C TYR A 171 -11.48 16.46 -9.16
N LEU A 172 -10.74 17.17 -10.01
CA LEU A 172 -11.20 18.30 -10.83
C LEU A 172 -11.40 17.86 -12.28
#